data_AF-A0A4R2IJY3-F1
#
_entry.id   AF-A0A4R2IJY3-F1
#
_cell.length_a   1.000
_cell.length_b   1.000
_cell.length_c   1.000
_cell.angle_alpha   90.00
_cell.angle_beta   90.00
_cell.angle_gamma   90.00
#
_symmetry.space_group_name_H-M   'P 1'
#
loop_
_entity.id
_entity.type
_entity.pdbx_description
1 polymer ?
#
loop_
_entity_poly.entity_id
_entity_poly.type
_entity_poly.pdbx_seq_one_letter_code
_entity_poly.pdbx_strand_id
1 'polypeptide(L)'
;MHCKTALSFALASLLFAGTASARGIDVDKVNGSIHIEGDQQAGALSTVNGSIRIDGGGSATKVSTVNGSIELGDRATAESLETVNGGIDLGAGARISGTVNTVNGGVRLGKGAEIAGRASNVNGRYVLDAAHIGGGIETVSGDIEVGADSRVEGGILVEKPHGWSWGKQRNPRIVIGPHAIVEGTLDFRREVELFVSDTATVGEIKGAKATKFSGDQP
;
A
#
# COMPACT_ATOMS: atom_id res chain seq x y z
N MET A 1 15.33 -40.30 69.08
CA MET A 1 14.53 -39.08 69.27
C MET A 1 14.48 -38.40 67.89
N HIS A 2 13.54 -38.77 67.01
CA HIS A 2 12.19 -38.20 66.81
C HIS A 2 12.14 -36.67 66.65
N CYS A 3 11.93 -36.17 65.43
CA CYS A 3 10.85 -35.23 65.02
C CYS A 3 11.15 -34.63 63.63
N LYS A 4 10.43 -35.01 62.56
CA LYS A 4 9.18 -34.41 62.01
C LYS A 4 9.40 -33.22 61.04
N THR A 5 9.21 -33.51 59.75
CA THR A 5 8.33 -32.83 58.76
C THR A 5 8.15 -31.31 58.79
N ALA A 6 8.34 -30.66 57.63
CA ALA A 6 7.32 -29.77 57.03
C ALA A 6 7.55 -29.56 55.53
N LEU A 7 6.51 -29.87 54.77
CA LEU A 7 6.27 -29.60 53.37
C LEU A 7 5.99 -28.09 53.18
N SER A 8 6.51 -27.44 52.13
CA SER A 8 6.02 -26.13 51.69
C SER A 8 5.98 -26.08 50.17
N PHE A 9 4.75 -26.15 49.65
CA PHE A 9 4.40 -25.83 48.27
C PHE A 9 4.58 -24.32 48.05
N ALA A 10 5.51 -23.93 47.18
CA ALA A 10 5.57 -22.58 46.64
C ALA A 10 4.89 -22.56 45.26
N LEU A 11 3.65 -22.06 45.24
CA LEU A 11 2.89 -21.78 44.02
C LEU A 11 3.48 -20.51 43.39
N ALA A 12 4.35 -20.67 42.39
CA ALA A 12 4.82 -19.56 41.58
C ALA A 12 3.76 -19.20 40.54
N SER A 13 2.92 -18.22 40.85
CA SER A 13 2.06 -17.54 39.89
C SER A 13 2.93 -16.73 38.94
N LEU A 14 3.21 -17.28 37.74
CA LEU A 14 3.71 -16.49 36.62
C LEU A 14 2.60 -15.51 36.21
N LEU A 15 2.79 -14.25 36.61
CA LEU A 15 2.06 -13.12 36.06
C LEU A 15 2.47 -13.00 34.58
N PHE A 16 1.64 -13.54 33.70
CA PHE A 16 1.67 -13.19 32.28
C PHE A 16 1.19 -11.74 32.19
N ALA A 17 2.13 -10.80 32.18
CA ALA A 17 1.83 -9.41 31.83
C ALA A 17 1.41 -9.40 30.36
N GLY A 18 0.10 -9.50 30.12
CA GLY A 18 -0.46 -9.28 28.80
C GLY A 18 -0.04 -7.89 28.34
N THR A 19 0.74 -7.82 27.26
CA THR A 19 1.00 -6.57 26.55
C THR A 19 -0.32 -6.06 26.02
N ALA A 20 -0.97 -5.17 26.76
CA ALA A 20 -2.05 -4.35 26.23
C ALA A 20 -1.42 -3.45 25.18
N SER A 21 -1.50 -3.85 23.91
CA SER A 21 -1.27 -2.93 22.80
C SER A 21 -2.30 -1.83 22.97
N ALA A 22 -1.86 -0.60 23.27
CA ALA A 22 -2.73 0.55 23.31
C ALA A 22 -3.25 0.76 21.88
N ARG A 23 -4.40 0.17 21.55
CA ARG A 23 -5.13 0.53 20.33
C ARG A 23 -5.46 2.01 20.46
N GLY A 24 -4.93 2.83 19.56
CA GLY A 24 -5.28 4.24 19.50
C GLY A 24 -6.80 4.41 19.35
N ILE A 25 -7.29 5.64 19.53
CA ILE A 25 -8.73 5.91 19.50
C ILE A 25 -9.26 5.77 18.06
N ASP A 26 -10.41 5.11 17.91
CA ASP A 26 -11.14 5.02 16.64
C ASP A 26 -11.92 6.33 16.38
N VAL A 27 -11.91 6.82 15.14
CA VAL A 27 -12.55 8.07 14.74
C VAL A 27 -13.37 7.89 13.47
N ASP A 28 -14.67 8.17 13.54
CA ASP A 28 -15.59 8.10 12.41
C ASP A 28 -16.25 9.46 12.13
N LYS A 29 -16.32 9.87 10.86
CA LYS A 29 -16.98 11.13 10.43
C LYS A 29 -17.76 10.97 9.13
N VAL A 30 -18.90 11.62 8.98
CA VAL A 30 -19.62 11.62 7.67
C VAL A 30 -19.21 12.81 6.80
N ASN A 31 -19.17 14.01 7.36
CA ASN A 31 -18.84 15.24 6.63
C ASN A 31 -17.75 16.00 7.39
N GLY A 32 -16.51 15.50 7.31
CA GLY A 32 -15.40 16.15 7.99
C GLY A 32 -14.11 15.38 7.86
N SER A 33 -13.01 16.13 7.72
CA SER A 33 -11.68 15.55 7.67
C SER A 33 -11.22 15.07 9.04
N ILE A 34 -10.36 14.05 9.03
CA ILE A 34 -9.65 13.55 10.19
C ILE A 34 -8.20 13.92 10.02
N HIS A 35 -7.59 14.49 11.06
CA HIS A 35 -6.19 14.84 11.08
C HIS A 35 -5.57 14.26 12.35
N ILE A 36 -4.54 13.44 12.17
CA ILE A 36 -3.70 12.92 13.24
C ILE A 36 -2.37 13.66 13.17
N GLU A 37 -1.99 14.29 14.28
CA GLU A 37 -0.73 15.00 14.36
C GLU A 37 0.45 14.02 14.39
N GLY A 38 1.65 14.51 14.09
CA GLY A 38 2.86 13.70 14.09
C GLY A 38 3.10 13.03 15.44
N ASP A 39 3.68 11.83 15.41
CA ASP A 39 4.00 11.00 16.58
C ASP A 39 2.78 10.55 17.42
N GLN A 40 1.54 10.86 17.01
CA GLN A 40 0.34 10.32 17.63
C GLN A 40 -0.02 8.94 17.08
N GLN A 41 -0.73 8.16 17.91
CA GLN A 41 -1.27 6.85 17.52
C GLN A 41 -2.80 6.90 17.52
N ALA A 42 -3.39 6.50 16.40
CA ALA A 42 -4.82 6.32 16.25
C ALA A 42 -5.17 4.85 15.98
N GLY A 43 -6.42 4.48 16.23
CA GLY A 43 -6.95 3.17 15.88
C GLY A 43 -7.41 3.16 14.43
N ALA A 44 -8.67 2.83 14.20
CA ALA A 44 -9.34 2.94 12.92
C ALA A 44 -9.83 4.37 12.66
N LEU A 45 -9.55 4.90 11.47
CA LEU A 45 -10.01 6.20 11.01
C LEU A 45 -10.92 6.01 9.81
N SER A 46 -12.14 6.53 9.85
CA SER A 46 -13.06 6.42 8.72
C SER A 46 -13.81 7.72 8.43
N THR A 47 -14.00 8.04 7.14
CA THR A 47 -14.91 9.11 6.75
C THR A 47 -15.63 8.91 5.42
N VAL A 48 -16.80 9.52 5.21
CA VAL A 48 -17.52 9.41 3.92
C VAL A 48 -17.18 10.58 3.00
N ASN A 49 -17.33 11.82 3.45
CA ASN A 49 -17.01 13.03 2.70
C ASN A 49 -15.97 13.84 3.48
N GLY A 50 -14.73 13.39 3.41
CA GLY A 50 -13.63 13.93 4.18
C GLY A 50 -12.31 13.31 3.76
N SER A 51 -11.24 14.08 3.92
CA SER A 51 -9.88 13.55 3.74
C SER A 51 -9.33 13.12 5.09
N ILE A 52 -8.44 12.13 5.08
CA ILE A 52 -7.72 11.70 6.27
C ILE A 52 -6.25 12.02 6.07
N ARG A 53 -5.67 12.80 6.99
CA ARG A 53 -4.25 13.11 7.02
C ARG A 53 -3.64 12.57 8.31
N ILE A 54 -2.53 11.87 8.18
CA ILE A 54 -1.65 11.49 9.29
C ILE A 54 -0.33 12.17 9.03
N ASP A 55 0.07 13.10 9.89
CA ASP A 55 1.35 13.79 9.74
C ASP A 55 2.54 12.85 9.99
N GLY A 56 3.74 13.32 9.65
CA GLY A 56 4.95 12.50 9.72
C GLY A 56 5.20 11.89 11.09
N GLY A 57 5.61 10.61 11.11
CA GLY A 57 5.82 9.82 12.33
C GLY A 57 4.52 9.39 13.04
N GLY A 58 3.36 9.88 12.62
CA GLY A 58 2.07 9.43 13.14
C GLY A 58 1.74 8.00 12.72
N SER A 59 0.79 7.37 13.41
CA SER A 59 0.36 6.01 13.11
C SER A 59 -1.14 5.80 13.24
N ALA A 60 -1.69 4.90 12.43
CA ALA A 60 -3.06 4.43 12.53
C ALA A 60 -3.14 2.93 12.21
N THR A 61 -4.14 2.22 12.70
CA THR A 61 -4.34 0.82 12.33
C THR A 61 -4.93 0.74 10.91
N LYS A 62 -6.17 1.22 10.73
CA LYS A 62 -6.88 1.18 9.45
C LYS A 62 -7.35 2.58 9.09
N VAL A 63 -7.20 2.98 7.84
CA VAL A 63 -7.62 4.29 7.36
C VAL A 63 -8.52 4.11 6.14
N SER A 64 -9.75 4.61 6.19
CA SER A 64 -10.67 4.49 5.07
C SER A 64 -11.47 5.76 4.77
N THR A 65 -11.72 6.03 3.49
CA THR A 65 -12.65 7.10 3.09
C THR A 65 -13.46 6.75 1.84
N VAL A 66 -14.64 7.33 1.65
CA VAL A 66 -15.44 7.11 0.42
C VAL A 66 -15.14 8.18 -0.62
N ASN A 67 -15.27 9.45 -0.26
CA ASN A 67 -15.06 10.61 -1.13
C ASN A 67 -14.02 11.53 -0.49
N GLY A 68 -12.76 11.14 -0.60
CA GLY A 68 -11.65 11.91 -0.07
C GLY A 68 -10.32 11.21 -0.27
N SER A 69 -9.24 11.96 -0.07
CA SER A 69 -7.88 11.42 -0.14
C SER A 69 -7.40 10.96 1.23
N ILE A 70 -6.48 10.00 1.21
CA ILE A 70 -5.70 9.61 2.38
C ILE A 70 -4.26 10.05 2.15
N GLU A 71 -3.70 10.79 3.10
CA GLU A 71 -2.32 11.26 3.06
C GLU A 71 -1.59 10.82 4.32
N LEU A 72 -0.53 10.05 4.13
CA LEU A 72 0.42 9.70 5.19
C LEU A 72 1.69 10.52 4.97
N GLY A 73 2.07 11.31 5.96
CA GLY A 73 3.31 12.07 5.94
C GLY A 73 4.55 11.18 6.05
N ASP A 74 5.72 11.82 6.06
CA ASP A 74 7.00 11.11 6.08
C ASP A 74 7.14 10.19 7.29
N ARG A 75 7.56 8.96 7.04
CA ARG A 75 7.75 7.91 8.07
C ARG A 75 6.48 7.58 8.88
N ALA A 76 5.30 8.05 8.46
CA ALA A 76 4.05 7.63 9.06
C ALA A 76 3.78 6.15 8.76
N THR A 77 3.03 5.48 9.64
CA THR A 77 2.75 4.05 9.50
C THR A 77 1.27 3.73 9.56
N ALA A 78 0.82 2.78 8.74
CA ALA A 78 -0.50 2.18 8.92
C ALA A 78 -0.53 0.69 8.60
N GLU A 79 -1.58 -0.02 9.00
CA GLU A 79 -1.75 -1.41 8.57
C GLU A 79 -2.46 -1.51 7.23
N SER A 80 -3.51 -0.73 7.00
CA SER A 80 -4.26 -0.77 5.74
C SER A 80 -4.89 0.57 5.38
N LEU A 81 -4.93 0.85 4.08
CA LEU A 81 -5.53 2.07 3.52
C LEU A 81 -6.57 1.71 2.46
N GLU A 82 -7.75 2.30 2.54
CA GLU A 82 -8.86 2.02 1.62
C GLU A 82 -9.56 3.32 1.18
N THR A 83 -9.77 3.54 -0.12
CA THR A 83 -10.65 4.62 -0.58
C THR A 83 -11.51 4.26 -1.79
N VAL A 84 -12.68 4.88 -1.95
CA VAL A 84 -13.53 4.64 -3.13
C VAL A 84 -13.26 5.67 -4.21
N ASN A 85 -13.35 6.96 -3.89
CA ASN A 85 -13.18 8.06 -4.84
C ASN A 85 -12.16 9.06 -4.26
N GLY A 86 -10.88 8.69 -4.36
CA GLY A 86 -9.80 9.55 -3.92
C GLY A 86 -8.43 8.89 -4.03
N GLY A 87 -7.39 9.71 -3.98
CA GLY A 87 -6.01 9.27 -4.04
C GLY A 87 -5.48 8.84 -2.67
N ILE A 88 -4.44 8.01 -2.70
CA ILE A 88 -3.64 7.65 -1.53
C ILE A 88 -2.21 8.12 -1.79
N ASP A 89 -1.70 8.99 -0.92
CA ASP A 89 -0.36 9.55 -1.04
C ASP A 89 0.46 9.19 0.20
N LEU A 90 1.57 8.48 -0.02
CA LEU A 90 2.53 8.10 1.01
C LEU A 90 3.79 8.97 0.90
N GLY A 91 4.12 9.67 1.97
CA GLY A 91 5.34 10.46 2.12
C GLY A 91 6.60 9.60 2.16
N ALA A 92 7.76 10.25 2.26
CA ALA A 92 9.04 9.58 2.22
C ALA A 92 9.19 8.62 3.41
N GLY A 93 9.59 7.37 3.14
CA GLY A 93 9.77 6.35 4.17
C GLY A 93 8.52 5.94 4.94
N ALA A 94 7.32 6.33 4.50
CA ALA A 94 6.07 5.86 5.08
C ALA A 94 5.92 4.34 4.87
N ARG A 95 5.29 3.64 5.83
CA ARG A 95 5.19 2.17 5.80
C ARG A 95 3.77 1.67 6.01
N ILE A 96 3.32 0.81 5.12
CA ILE A 96 2.07 0.07 5.22
C ILE A 96 2.39 -1.40 5.47
N SER A 97 2.00 -1.94 6.62
CA SER A 97 2.29 -3.35 6.93
C SER A 97 1.35 -4.35 6.23
N GLY A 98 0.22 -3.88 5.72
CA GLY A 98 -0.77 -4.67 4.99
C GLY A 98 -1.02 -4.11 3.59
N THR A 99 -2.30 -3.90 3.24
CA THR A 99 -2.73 -3.62 1.87
C THR A 99 -3.16 -2.18 1.65
N VAL A 100 -3.07 -1.74 0.39
CA VAL A 100 -3.60 -0.46 -0.08
C VAL A 100 -4.62 -0.72 -1.18
N ASN A 101 -5.86 -0.28 -1.01
CA ASN A 101 -6.93 -0.50 -1.96
C ASN A 101 -7.59 0.83 -2.35
N THR A 102 -7.81 1.07 -3.64
CA THR A 102 -8.64 2.18 -4.10
C THR A 102 -9.55 1.81 -5.28
N VAL A 103 -10.76 2.35 -5.37
CA VAL A 103 -11.60 2.09 -6.55
C VAL A 103 -11.25 3.07 -7.67
N ASN A 104 -11.43 4.36 -7.43
CA ASN A 104 -11.15 5.46 -8.35
C ASN A 104 -10.15 6.41 -7.72
N GLY A 105 -8.87 6.07 -7.83
CA GLY A 105 -7.81 6.77 -7.14
C GLY A 105 -6.41 6.37 -7.59
N GLY A 106 -5.53 7.35 -7.69
CA GLY A 106 -4.10 7.08 -7.81
C GLY A 106 -3.50 6.69 -6.46
N VAL A 107 -2.39 5.97 -6.52
CA VAL A 107 -1.57 5.64 -5.35
C VAL A 107 -0.16 6.14 -5.64
N ARG A 108 0.36 7.04 -4.81
CA ARG A 108 1.72 7.56 -4.90
C ARG A 108 2.54 7.11 -3.72
N LEU A 109 3.69 6.53 -3.99
CA LEU A 109 4.68 6.19 -2.99
C LEU A 109 5.89 7.11 -3.19
N GLY A 110 6.14 7.97 -2.20
CA GLY A 110 7.34 8.79 -2.16
C GLY A 110 8.59 7.97 -1.88
N LYS A 111 9.73 8.65 -1.93
CA LYS A 111 11.06 8.05 -1.75
C LYS A 111 11.15 7.10 -0.57
N GLY A 112 11.49 5.84 -0.83
CA GLY A 112 11.69 4.81 0.19
C GLY A 112 10.43 4.42 0.96
N ALA A 113 9.24 4.82 0.50
CA ALA A 113 7.99 4.33 1.06
C ALA A 113 7.80 2.84 0.75
N GLU A 114 7.07 2.15 1.63
CA GLU A 114 6.93 0.70 1.58
C GLU A 114 5.47 0.28 1.80
N ILE A 115 4.98 -0.63 0.97
CA ILE A 115 3.76 -1.40 1.19
C ILE A 115 4.17 -2.87 1.25
N ALA A 116 4.06 -3.50 2.43
CA ALA A 116 4.45 -4.90 2.59
C ALA A 116 3.48 -5.85 1.86
N GLY A 117 2.19 -5.49 1.80
CA GLY A 117 1.16 -6.25 1.11
C GLY A 117 0.95 -5.80 -0.34
N ARG A 118 -0.22 -6.16 -0.87
CA ARG A 118 -0.64 -5.81 -2.24
C ARG A 118 -1.20 -4.39 -2.30
N ALA A 119 -0.97 -3.72 -3.43
CA ALA A 119 -1.66 -2.50 -3.83
C ALA A 119 -2.62 -2.77 -4.98
N SER A 120 -3.92 -2.50 -4.80
CA SER A 120 -4.98 -2.82 -5.76
C SER A 120 -5.86 -1.62 -6.10
N ASN A 121 -6.16 -1.41 -7.40
CA ASN A 121 -7.18 -0.45 -7.81
C ASN A 121 -8.02 -0.82 -9.03
N VAL A 122 -9.11 -0.09 -9.29
CA VAL A 122 -9.86 -0.24 -10.55
C VAL A 122 -9.38 0.81 -11.56
N ASN A 123 -9.36 2.07 -11.15
CA ASN A 123 -8.91 3.20 -11.95
C ASN A 123 -7.95 4.08 -11.13
N GLY A 124 -6.99 4.69 -11.83
CA GLY A 124 -6.05 5.64 -11.26
C GLY A 124 -4.61 5.16 -11.37
N ARG A 125 -3.68 6.10 -11.31
CA ARG A 125 -2.26 5.86 -11.60
C ARG A 125 -1.50 5.44 -10.35
N TYR A 126 -0.64 4.42 -10.49
CA TYR A 126 0.43 4.13 -9.54
C TYR A 126 1.69 4.89 -9.92
N VAL A 127 2.31 5.55 -8.94
CA VAL A 127 3.63 6.18 -9.10
C VAL A 127 4.49 5.79 -7.91
N LEU A 128 5.61 5.12 -8.19
CA LEU A 128 6.61 4.73 -7.20
C LEU A 128 7.88 5.53 -7.45
N ASP A 129 8.42 6.18 -6.42
CA ASP A 129 9.72 6.86 -6.43
C ASP A 129 10.65 6.14 -5.45
N ALA A 130 11.66 5.42 -5.96
CA ALA A 130 12.56 4.57 -5.17
C ALA A 130 11.85 3.84 -4.01
N ALA A 131 10.67 3.28 -4.31
CA ALA A 131 9.72 2.74 -3.33
C ALA A 131 9.57 1.23 -3.47
N HIS A 132 8.98 0.59 -2.46
CA HIS A 132 8.84 -0.86 -2.38
C HIS A 132 7.38 -1.31 -2.22
N ILE A 133 6.93 -2.27 -3.02
CA ILE A 133 5.66 -3.00 -2.84
C ILE A 133 5.94 -4.50 -2.80
N GLY A 134 5.64 -5.17 -1.69
CA GLY A 134 5.93 -6.58 -1.46
C GLY A 134 4.89 -7.56 -2.04
N GLY A 135 3.61 -7.17 -2.08
CA GLY A 135 2.50 -8.05 -2.48
C GLY A 135 2.02 -7.90 -3.93
N GLY A 136 2.76 -7.15 -4.75
CA GLY A 136 2.43 -6.86 -6.14
C GLY A 136 1.45 -5.71 -6.33
N ILE A 137 1.26 -5.36 -7.60
CA ILE A 137 0.30 -4.34 -8.03
C ILE A 137 -0.80 -5.02 -8.84
N GLU A 138 -2.05 -4.68 -8.54
CA GLU A 138 -3.22 -5.14 -9.28
C GLU A 138 -4.05 -3.94 -9.75
N THR A 139 -4.40 -3.90 -11.04
CA THR A 139 -5.24 -2.84 -11.60
C THR A 139 -6.15 -3.32 -12.72
N VAL A 140 -7.25 -2.60 -13.00
CA VAL A 140 -8.10 -2.86 -14.18
C VAL A 140 -7.79 -1.90 -15.32
N SER A 141 -7.66 -0.60 -15.04
CA SER A 141 -7.44 0.45 -16.05
C SER A 141 -6.45 1.53 -15.61
N GLY A 142 -5.69 1.29 -14.54
CA GLY A 142 -4.70 2.22 -14.02
C GLY A 142 -3.39 2.20 -14.80
N ASP A 143 -2.81 3.38 -15.00
CA ASP A 143 -1.42 3.48 -15.44
C ASP A 143 -0.49 3.10 -14.29
N ILE A 144 0.65 2.51 -14.60
CA ILE A 144 1.64 2.12 -13.59
C ILE A 144 2.97 2.71 -13.99
N GLU A 145 3.58 3.48 -13.09
CA GLU A 145 4.95 3.92 -13.17
C GLU A 145 5.73 3.37 -11.97
N VAL A 146 6.49 2.31 -12.24
CA VAL A 146 7.52 1.83 -11.32
C VAL A 146 8.75 2.67 -11.61
N GLY A 147 8.92 3.79 -10.89
CA GLY A 147 9.98 4.75 -11.13
C GLY A 147 11.37 4.20 -10.80
N ALA A 148 12.39 5.02 -11.00
CA ALA A 148 13.78 4.63 -10.81
C ALA A 148 14.02 4.03 -9.42
N ASP A 149 14.86 3.00 -9.35
CA ASP A 149 15.26 2.31 -8.12
C ASP A 149 14.08 1.72 -7.30
N SER A 150 12.88 1.65 -7.87
CA SER A 150 11.72 1.07 -7.20
C SER A 150 11.70 -0.46 -7.34
N ARG A 151 11.11 -1.11 -6.36
CA ARG A 151 10.96 -2.57 -6.31
C ARG A 151 9.49 -2.94 -6.17
N VAL A 152 9.05 -3.89 -6.99
CA VAL A 152 7.75 -4.53 -6.87
C VAL A 152 7.99 -6.04 -6.82
N GLU A 153 7.71 -6.65 -5.70
CA GLU A 153 7.64 -8.10 -5.54
C GLU A 153 6.20 -8.57 -5.84
N GLY A 154 5.99 -9.86 -6.08
CA GLY A 154 4.66 -10.41 -6.37
C GLY A 154 4.09 -10.09 -7.77
N GLY A 155 4.82 -9.34 -8.60
CA GLY A 155 4.48 -9.05 -9.98
C GLY A 155 3.45 -7.94 -10.18
N ILE A 156 2.96 -7.84 -11.43
CA ILE A 156 1.96 -6.85 -11.84
C ILE A 156 0.83 -7.60 -12.55
N LEU A 157 -0.40 -7.39 -12.11
CA LEU A 157 -1.60 -7.92 -12.74
C LEU A 157 -2.44 -6.77 -13.29
N VAL A 158 -2.68 -6.77 -14.61
CA VAL A 158 -3.68 -5.90 -15.24
C VAL A 158 -4.86 -6.74 -15.70
N GLU A 159 -5.98 -6.63 -15.00
CA GLU A 159 -7.20 -7.37 -15.23
C GLU A 159 -8.00 -6.85 -16.44
N LYS A 160 -8.87 -7.70 -16.99
CA LYS A 160 -9.89 -7.25 -17.96
C LYS A 160 -11.03 -6.58 -17.17
N PRO A 161 -11.58 -5.46 -17.66
CA PRO A 161 -12.79 -4.91 -17.07
C PRO A 161 -13.96 -5.88 -17.23
N HIS A 162 -14.73 -6.05 -16.16
CA HIS A 162 -15.96 -6.85 -16.16
C HIS A 162 -17.19 -5.93 -16.22
N GLY A 163 -18.20 -6.30 -17.01
CA GLY A 163 -19.48 -5.56 -17.12
C GLY A 163 -19.62 -4.71 -18.38
N TRP A 164 -20.73 -3.95 -18.47
CA TRP A 164 -21.08 -3.16 -19.64
C TRP A 164 -20.22 -1.88 -19.70
N SER A 165 -19.12 -1.94 -20.46
CA SER A 165 -18.25 -0.79 -20.71
C SER A 165 -18.86 0.10 -21.82
N TRP A 166 -19.40 1.26 -21.45
CA TRP A 166 -19.81 2.30 -22.39
C TRP A 166 -18.61 3.17 -22.74
N GLY A 167 -17.90 2.87 -23.83
CA GLY A 167 -16.89 3.74 -24.43
C GLY A 167 -15.62 3.04 -24.92
N LYS A 168 -14.84 3.74 -25.76
CA LYS A 168 -13.46 3.31 -26.09
C LYS A 168 -12.61 3.42 -24.83
N GLN A 169 -12.21 2.27 -24.29
CA GLN A 169 -11.24 2.28 -23.21
C GLN A 169 -9.84 2.53 -23.77
N ARG A 170 -9.14 3.48 -23.18
CA ARG A 170 -7.71 3.69 -23.43
C ARG A 170 -6.93 2.46 -22.94
N ASN A 171 -5.84 2.16 -23.62
CA ASN A 171 -4.90 1.15 -23.14
C ASN A 171 -4.11 1.73 -21.95
N PRO A 172 -4.00 1.00 -20.82
CA PRO A 172 -3.15 1.42 -19.72
C PRO A 172 -1.68 1.52 -20.17
N ARG A 173 -0.99 2.58 -19.73
CA ARG A 173 0.44 2.76 -19.94
C ARG A 173 1.20 2.28 -18.72
N ILE A 174 2.12 1.34 -18.94
CA ILE A 174 2.92 0.68 -17.91
C ILE A 174 4.38 1.01 -18.19
N VAL A 175 5.05 1.67 -17.25
CA VAL A 175 6.45 2.06 -17.35
C VAL A 175 7.23 1.42 -16.21
N ILE A 176 8.25 0.65 -16.57
CA ILE A 176 9.27 0.15 -15.65
C ILE A 176 10.55 0.97 -15.86
N GLY A 177 10.85 1.83 -14.90
CA GLY A 177 11.92 2.83 -14.95
C GLY A 177 13.33 2.26 -14.76
N PRO A 178 14.37 3.11 -14.84
CA PRO A 178 15.76 2.69 -14.73
C PRO A 178 16.08 2.03 -13.39
N HIS A 179 16.85 0.93 -13.42
CA HIS A 179 17.21 0.11 -12.25
C HIS A 179 16.02 -0.43 -11.43
N ALA A 180 14.79 -0.24 -11.90
CA ALA A 180 13.62 -0.78 -11.24
C ALA A 180 13.61 -2.31 -11.34
N ILE A 181 13.09 -2.95 -10.30
CA ILE A 181 13.03 -4.41 -10.19
C ILE A 181 11.58 -4.82 -10.00
N VAL A 182 11.06 -5.61 -10.94
CA VAL A 182 9.75 -6.26 -10.81
C VAL A 182 9.96 -7.77 -10.74
N GLU A 183 9.87 -8.31 -9.53
CA GLU A 183 9.96 -9.73 -9.25
C GLU A 183 8.56 -10.36 -9.32
N GLY A 184 8.45 -11.46 -10.07
CA GLY A 184 7.18 -12.13 -10.36
C GLY A 184 6.69 -11.88 -11.79
N THR A 185 5.51 -12.40 -12.10
CA THR A 185 4.93 -12.30 -13.45
C THR A 185 4.29 -10.94 -13.67
N LEU A 186 4.54 -10.33 -14.82
CA LEU A 186 3.76 -9.22 -15.35
C LEU A 186 2.65 -9.81 -16.22
N ASP A 187 1.48 -10.05 -15.64
CA ASP A 187 0.30 -10.67 -16.27
C ASP A 187 -0.67 -9.60 -16.78
N PHE A 188 -0.64 -9.33 -18.08
CA PHE A 188 -1.54 -8.39 -18.74
C PHE A 188 -2.68 -9.14 -19.42
N ARG A 189 -3.85 -9.10 -18.81
CA ARG A 189 -5.05 -9.74 -19.38
C ARG A 189 -5.75 -8.86 -20.40
N ARG A 190 -5.29 -7.64 -20.65
CA ARG A 190 -5.79 -6.72 -21.68
C ARG A 190 -4.62 -6.08 -22.40
N GLU A 191 -4.90 -5.43 -23.53
CA GLU A 191 -3.87 -4.63 -24.22
C GLU A 191 -3.38 -3.48 -23.32
N VAL A 192 -2.06 -3.33 -23.27
CA VAL A 192 -1.34 -2.29 -22.53
C VAL A 192 -0.18 -1.77 -23.38
N GLU A 193 0.22 -0.53 -23.12
CA GLU A 193 1.46 0.04 -23.63
C GLU A 193 2.57 -0.20 -22.59
N LEU A 194 3.38 -1.23 -22.79
CA LEU A 194 4.46 -1.60 -21.86
C LEU A 194 5.79 -1.01 -22.32
N PHE A 195 6.37 -0.16 -21.49
CA PHE A 195 7.72 0.39 -21.62
C PHE A 195 8.62 -0.15 -20.52
N VAL A 196 9.78 -0.68 -20.88
CA VAL A 196 10.74 -1.24 -19.92
C VAL A 196 12.11 -0.65 -20.20
N SER A 197 12.73 -0.04 -19.20
CA SER A 197 14.09 0.47 -19.32
C SER A 197 15.06 -0.68 -19.69
N ASP A 198 16.11 -0.36 -20.41
CA ASP A 198 17.25 -1.25 -20.69
C ASP A 198 17.97 -1.69 -19.41
N THR A 199 17.95 -0.87 -18.35
CA THR A 199 18.55 -1.16 -17.04
C THR A 199 17.60 -1.80 -16.04
N ALA A 200 16.31 -1.94 -16.37
CA ALA A 200 15.33 -2.56 -15.49
C ALA A 200 15.42 -4.09 -15.50
N THR A 201 15.14 -4.71 -14.35
CA THR A 201 14.98 -6.16 -14.23
C THR A 201 13.50 -6.49 -14.06
N VAL A 202 12.98 -7.36 -14.92
CA VAL A 202 11.57 -7.78 -14.88
C VAL A 202 11.48 -9.29 -14.99
N GLY A 203 10.48 -9.88 -14.33
CA GLY A 203 10.14 -11.29 -14.48
C GLY A 203 9.44 -11.62 -15.80
N GLU A 204 8.73 -12.75 -15.82
CA GLU A 204 8.01 -13.23 -17.01
C GLU A 204 6.91 -12.24 -17.42
N ILE A 205 6.85 -11.88 -18.71
CA ILE A 205 5.82 -10.99 -19.26
C ILE A 205 4.78 -11.83 -20.03
N LYS A 206 3.49 -11.68 -19.69
CA LYS A 206 2.36 -12.34 -20.36
C LYS A 206 1.39 -11.30 -20.91
N GLY A 207 0.91 -11.51 -22.14
CA GLY A 207 -0.17 -10.71 -22.73
C GLY A 207 0.21 -9.30 -23.18
N ALA A 208 1.49 -8.92 -23.12
CA ALA A 208 2.00 -7.67 -23.68
C ALA A 208 3.37 -7.86 -24.34
N LYS A 209 3.75 -6.93 -25.22
CA LYS A 209 5.09 -6.82 -25.79
C LYS A 209 5.77 -5.60 -25.18
N ALA A 210 6.93 -5.80 -24.56
CA ALA A 210 7.72 -4.70 -24.02
C ALA A 210 8.39 -3.89 -25.13
N THR A 211 8.22 -2.58 -25.09
CA THR A 211 9.05 -1.62 -25.82
C THR A 211 10.20 -1.20 -24.92
N LYS A 212 11.43 -1.45 -25.37
CA LYS A 212 12.64 -1.04 -24.63
C LYS A 212 12.92 0.44 -24.85
N PHE A 213 13.39 1.11 -23.80
CA PHE A 213 13.84 2.50 -23.86
C PHE A 213 15.12 2.68 -23.02
N SER A 214 15.85 3.76 -23.29
CA SER A 214 17.05 4.16 -22.56
C SER A 214 16.88 5.55 -21.95
N GLY A 215 17.57 5.85 -20.86
CA GLY A 215 17.46 7.12 -20.13
C GLY A 215 16.31 7.13 -19.13
N ASP A 216 15.92 8.32 -18.66
CA ASP A 216 15.02 8.45 -17.51
C ASP A 216 13.56 8.15 -17.84
N GLN A 217 13.14 8.33 -19.11
CA GLN A 217 11.76 8.14 -19.56
C GLN A 217 11.69 7.62 -21.02
N PRO A 218 10.67 6.82 -21.37
CA PRO A 218 10.45 6.29 -22.72
C PRO A 218 9.94 7.30 -23.74
#